data_AF-A0A166Q253-F1
#
_entry.id   AF-A0A166Q253-F1
#
_cell.length_a   1.000
_cell.length_b   1.000
_cell.length_c   1.000
_cell.angle_alpha   90.00
_cell.angle_beta   90.00
_cell.angle_gamma   90.00
#
_symmetry.space_group_name_H-M   'P 1'
#
loop_
_entity.id
_entity.type
_entity.pdbx_description
1 polymer ?
#
loop_
_entity_poly.entity_id
_entity_poly.type
_entity_poly.pdbx_seq_one_letter_code
_entity_poly.pdbx_strand_id
1 'polypeptide(L)'
;MNRSVSESVAYSPPTKRSGFSIFRRKKGSSEGPSLALPPPTPPKDIVYTPQPSTPVRYQPGSDSDNSPIYVPYHSPHNSSDHHREDESTRVLAHYRGQSTPDIIHFTHDEADLVVIEPYRSPALEAKWAAEPFAIADPAERARRRMEARRRKEDEDRRATEEEGERQRLLKLRKQAILDQEEEEQLLRHAQLEHEMRQATAERLRRVHAEQEEEALKALEDTERKRVAKERRADHARQLEEWRVEEQKRKENMERRKQQDILSRDHERKARIRAVEMKIRKNSTSEMVTGWLSVQVSDAPVLQWKRRFFKVSDGNLAFFRGPQDMSQALDIVDLRGRVRALKESYEGYEELEAIPHAFVLEFTDGPGPWSFFCDKEEDKVRLQGLLHQAAGFEL
;
A
#
# COMPACT_ATOMS: atom_id res chain seq x y z
N MET A 1 -5.46 -62.55 51.70
CA MET A 1 -5.15 -63.17 50.39
C MET A 1 -5.47 -62.15 49.32
N ASN A 2 -4.45 -61.40 48.91
CA ASN A 2 -4.57 -60.26 47.99
C ASN A 2 -4.25 -60.74 46.57
N ARG A 3 -5.22 -60.71 45.67
CA ARG A 3 -5.00 -60.91 44.22
C ARG A 3 -4.92 -59.56 43.54
N SER A 4 -3.70 -59.18 43.20
CA SER A 4 -3.35 -58.09 42.30
C SER A 4 -3.74 -58.45 40.88
N VAL A 5 -4.63 -57.66 40.27
CA VAL A 5 -4.92 -57.71 38.84
C VAL A 5 -4.04 -56.66 38.17
N SER A 6 -3.05 -57.13 37.42
CA SER A 6 -2.17 -56.33 36.58
C SER A 6 -2.86 -56.05 35.25
N GLU A 7 -3.29 -54.80 35.06
CA GLU A 7 -3.88 -54.32 33.82
C GLU A 7 -2.78 -53.82 32.89
N SER A 8 -2.53 -54.58 31.83
CA SER A 8 -1.52 -54.30 30.81
C SER A 8 -2.04 -53.26 29.82
N VAL A 9 -1.48 -52.05 29.89
CA VAL A 9 -1.72 -50.96 28.92
C VAL A 9 -0.94 -51.26 27.64
N ALA A 10 -1.67 -51.56 26.56
CA ALA A 10 -1.11 -51.73 25.22
C ALA A 10 -0.75 -50.36 24.62
N TYR A 11 0.55 -50.05 24.55
CA TYR A 11 1.05 -48.91 23.79
C TYR A 11 1.03 -49.22 22.29
N SER A 12 0.22 -48.47 21.54
CA SER A 12 0.29 -48.43 20.08
C SER A 12 1.44 -47.52 19.62
N PRO A 13 2.23 -47.90 18.59
CA PRO A 13 3.34 -47.08 18.11
C PRO A 13 2.85 -45.89 17.26
N PRO A 14 3.49 -44.71 17.35
CA PRO A 14 3.14 -43.55 16.55
C PRO A 14 3.58 -43.73 15.09
N THR A 15 2.63 -43.61 14.17
CA THR A 15 2.85 -43.57 12.72
C THR A 15 3.57 -42.28 12.34
N LYS A 16 4.82 -42.42 11.91
CA LYS A 16 5.62 -41.36 11.28
C LYS A 16 5.01 -41.02 9.92
N ARG A 17 4.21 -39.96 9.82
CA ARG A 17 3.96 -39.28 8.54
C ARG A 17 4.92 -38.11 8.37
N SER A 18 6.02 -38.48 7.72
CA SER A 18 6.93 -37.64 6.96
C SER A 18 6.17 -36.68 6.03
N GLY A 19 6.55 -35.40 6.05
CA GLY A 19 5.98 -34.39 5.16
C GLY A 19 6.48 -32.97 5.42
N PHE A 20 7.73 -32.78 5.82
CA PHE A 20 8.36 -31.46 5.83
C PHE A 20 8.66 -31.03 4.39
N SER A 21 7.77 -30.21 3.82
CA SER A 21 8.06 -29.45 2.61
C SER A 21 8.89 -28.21 2.96
N ILE A 22 10.21 -28.42 3.07
CA ILE A 22 11.20 -27.35 3.10
C ILE A 22 11.28 -26.78 1.67
N PHE A 23 10.84 -25.54 1.48
CA PHE A 23 11.15 -24.77 0.28
C PHE A 23 12.66 -24.55 0.21
N ARG A 24 13.31 -25.44 -0.54
CA ARG A 24 14.74 -25.44 -0.84
C ARG A 24 15.05 -24.28 -1.78
N ARG A 25 15.58 -23.20 -1.19
CA ARG A 25 16.15 -22.04 -1.87
C ARG A 25 17.28 -22.50 -2.81
N LYS A 26 17.02 -22.50 -4.12
CA LYS A 26 18.01 -22.84 -5.15
C LYS A 26 18.96 -21.64 -5.30
N LYS A 27 20.16 -21.75 -4.74
CA LYS A 27 21.29 -20.83 -4.94
C LYS A 27 21.95 -21.21 -6.27
N GLY A 28 21.59 -20.52 -7.35
CA GLY A 28 22.27 -20.60 -8.64
C GLY A 28 23.14 -19.37 -8.82
N SER A 29 24.46 -19.56 -8.77
CA SER A 29 25.45 -18.60 -9.24
C SER A 29 25.58 -18.74 -10.76
N SER A 30 25.19 -17.72 -11.50
CA SER A 30 25.76 -17.45 -12.81
C SER A 30 25.80 -15.94 -12.98
N GLU A 31 27.01 -15.39 -12.94
CA GLU A 31 27.32 -14.04 -13.37
C GLU A 31 26.87 -13.89 -14.83
N GLY A 32 25.99 -12.93 -15.07
CA GLY A 32 25.49 -12.54 -16.39
C GLY A 32 24.86 -11.15 -16.28
N PRO A 33 25.12 -10.25 -17.24
CA PRO A 33 24.80 -8.84 -17.11
C PRO A 33 23.29 -8.60 -17.07
N SER A 34 22.91 -7.69 -16.19
CA SER A 34 21.56 -7.31 -15.78
C SER A 34 20.62 -6.96 -16.93
N LEU A 35 19.74 -7.88 -17.30
CA LEU A 35 18.44 -7.55 -17.88
C LEU A 35 17.46 -7.36 -16.71
N ALA A 36 17.36 -6.11 -16.26
CA ALA A 36 16.31 -5.69 -15.33
C ALA A 36 14.96 -6.01 -15.98
N LEU A 37 14.23 -6.98 -15.42
CA LEU A 37 12.85 -7.21 -15.79
C LEU A 37 12.06 -5.92 -15.50
N PRO A 38 11.19 -5.47 -16.43
CA PRO A 38 10.40 -4.27 -16.22
C PRO A 38 9.52 -4.47 -14.98
N PRO A 39 9.24 -3.39 -14.22
CA PRO A 39 8.34 -3.46 -13.07
C PRO A 39 6.98 -4.03 -13.50
N PRO A 40 6.29 -4.77 -12.61
CA PRO A 40 4.97 -5.32 -12.91
C PRO A 40 4.04 -4.18 -13.36
N THR A 41 3.40 -4.37 -14.52
CA THR A 41 2.39 -3.43 -15.01
C THR A 41 1.29 -3.27 -13.97
N PRO A 42 0.85 -2.04 -13.66
CA PRO A 42 -0.23 -1.80 -12.72
C PRO A 42 -1.51 -2.53 -13.18
N PRO A 43 -2.37 -2.95 -12.24
CA PRO A 43 -3.62 -3.62 -12.56
C PRO A 43 -4.44 -2.76 -13.53
N LYS A 44 -4.90 -3.37 -14.63
CA LYS A 44 -5.82 -2.72 -15.57
C LYS A 44 -7.08 -2.32 -14.82
N ASP A 45 -7.33 -1.02 -14.72
CA ASP A 45 -8.63 -0.50 -14.29
C ASP A 45 -9.71 -1.05 -15.23
N ILE A 46 -10.53 -1.95 -14.69
CA ILE A 46 -11.73 -2.45 -15.35
C ILE A 46 -12.70 -1.28 -15.36
N VAL A 47 -12.73 -0.55 -16.47
CA VAL A 47 -13.77 0.44 -16.75
C VAL A 47 -15.08 -0.33 -16.86
N TYR A 48 -15.87 -0.30 -15.79
CA TYR A 48 -17.28 -0.70 -15.84
C TYR A 48 -17.99 0.27 -16.77
N THR A 49 -18.16 -0.11 -18.04
CA THR A 49 -19.14 0.52 -18.91
C THR A 49 -20.53 0.17 -18.35
N PRO A 50 -21.32 1.15 -17.88
CA PRO A 50 -22.69 0.89 -17.47
C PRO A 50 -23.48 0.45 -18.71
N GLN A 51 -24.09 -0.74 -18.65
CA GLN A 51 -25.03 -1.17 -19.67
C GLN A 51 -26.21 -0.19 -19.71
N PRO A 52 -26.63 0.28 -20.89
CA PRO A 52 -27.85 1.07 -21.02
C PRO A 52 -29.05 0.19 -20.70
N SER A 53 -29.81 0.58 -19.69
CA SER A 53 -31.11 0.01 -19.36
C SER A 53 -32.07 0.18 -20.54
N THR A 54 -32.58 -0.93 -21.04
CA THR A 54 -33.66 -0.96 -22.04
C THR A 54 -34.92 -0.33 -21.45
N PRO A 55 -35.60 0.60 -22.15
CA PRO A 55 -36.83 1.19 -21.67
C PRO A 55 -37.97 0.16 -21.64
N VAL A 56 -38.59 0.03 -20.47
CA VAL A 56 -39.82 -0.73 -20.26
C VAL A 56 -40.95 -0.07 -21.05
N ARG A 57 -41.47 -0.81 -22.02
CA ARG A 57 -42.63 -0.43 -22.84
C ARG A 57 -43.90 -0.61 -22.02
N TYR A 58 -44.43 0.46 -21.47
CA TYR A 58 -45.78 0.49 -20.89
C TYR A 58 -46.83 0.31 -22.00
N GLN A 59 -47.62 -0.75 -21.91
CA GLN A 59 -48.90 -0.85 -22.61
C GLN A 59 -50.02 -0.37 -21.68
N PRO A 60 -50.91 0.54 -22.11
CA PRO A 60 -52.13 0.85 -21.39
C PRO A 60 -53.24 -0.12 -21.85
N GLY A 61 -53.73 -0.94 -20.92
CA GLY A 61 -55.00 -1.67 -21.02
C GLY A 61 -55.77 -1.43 -19.73
N SER A 62 -56.76 -0.56 -19.77
CA SER A 62 -58.20 -0.89 -19.86
C SER A 62 -58.81 -1.22 -18.49
N ASP A 63 -59.38 -0.17 -17.90
CA ASP A 63 -60.63 -0.12 -17.14
C ASP A 63 -61.14 -1.44 -16.53
N SER A 64 -61.02 -1.54 -15.20
CA SER A 64 -62.10 -2.10 -14.39
C SER A 64 -62.03 -1.53 -12.97
N ASP A 65 -63.08 -0.79 -12.64
CA ASP A 65 -63.42 -0.27 -11.32
C ASP A 65 -63.29 -1.33 -10.22
N ASN A 66 -62.46 -1.05 -9.22
CA ASN A 66 -62.79 -1.30 -7.82
C ASN A 66 -61.77 -0.59 -6.91
N SER A 67 -62.19 0.51 -6.31
CA SER A 67 -61.60 1.06 -5.09
C SER A 67 -62.28 0.40 -3.86
N PRO A 68 -61.84 0.56 -2.60
CA PRO A 68 -60.71 1.33 -2.07
C PRO A 68 -59.84 0.54 -1.04
N ILE A 69 -58.71 1.11 -0.61
CA ILE A 69 -58.37 1.38 0.81
C ILE A 69 -57.05 2.17 0.81
N TYR A 70 -57.17 3.42 1.20
CA TYR A 70 -56.10 4.39 1.35
C TYR A 70 -55.45 4.18 2.71
N VAL A 71 -54.16 3.84 2.75
CA VAL A 71 -53.36 3.84 3.98
C VAL A 71 -52.15 4.76 3.73
N PRO A 72 -52.00 5.86 4.47
CA PRO A 72 -50.88 6.77 4.28
C PRO A 72 -49.63 6.20 4.98
N TYR A 73 -48.67 5.70 4.20
CA TYR A 73 -47.31 5.50 4.71
C TYR A 73 -46.57 6.85 4.70
N HIS A 74 -46.51 7.49 5.86
CA HIS A 74 -45.47 8.46 6.16
C HIS A 74 -44.13 7.72 6.27
N SER A 75 -43.28 7.86 5.26
CA SER A 75 -41.88 7.47 5.34
C SER A 75 -41.09 8.66 5.91
N PRO A 76 -40.44 8.54 7.08
CA PRO A 76 -39.61 9.61 7.59
C PRO A 76 -38.31 9.66 6.79
N HIS A 77 -38.08 10.81 6.17
CA HIS A 77 -36.75 11.25 5.75
C HIS A 77 -35.85 11.28 6.98
N ASN A 78 -34.90 10.34 7.05
CA ASN A 78 -33.80 10.42 7.99
C ASN A 78 -32.60 11.02 7.24
N SER A 79 -32.57 12.35 7.22
CA SER A 79 -31.40 13.15 6.89
C SER A 79 -30.34 12.92 7.97
N SER A 80 -29.38 12.04 7.70
CA SER A 80 -28.13 12.00 8.43
C SER A 80 -27.06 12.62 7.54
N ASP A 81 -26.97 13.95 7.65
CA ASP A 81 -25.79 14.70 7.26
C ASP A 81 -24.63 14.26 8.16
N HIS A 82 -23.74 13.46 7.60
CA HIS A 82 -22.37 13.34 8.07
C HIS A 82 -21.46 14.04 7.07
N HIS A 83 -21.36 15.36 7.27
CA HIS A 83 -20.19 16.13 6.88
C HIS A 83 -18.97 15.51 7.57
N ARG A 84 -18.29 14.61 6.87
CA ARG A 84 -16.93 14.21 7.16
C ARG A 84 -16.04 15.02 6.23
N GLU A 85 -15.48 16.07 6.78
CA GLU A 85 -14.39 16.84 6.19
C GLU A 85 -13.16 15.91 6.10
N ASP A 86 -13.03 15.20 4.99
CA ASP A 86 -11.72 14.67 4.59
C ASP A 86 -10.97 15.81 3.91
N GLU A 87 -10.11 16.45 4.68
CA GLU A 87 -9.09 17.37 4.20
C GLU A 87 -8.22 16.66 3.15
N SER A 88 -8.58 16.96 1.90
CA SER A 88 -7.73 17.03 0.72
C SER A 88 -6.24 17.10 1.03
N THR A 89 -5.62 15.92 1.03
CA THR A 89 -4.18 15.77 0.84
C THR A 89 -3.89 16.15 -0.61
N ARG A 90 -3.72 17.46 -0.84
CA ARG A 90 -3.09 18.00 -2.05
C ARG A 90 -1.65 17.49 -2.11
N VAL A 91 -1.47 16.37 -2.77
CA VAL A 91 -0.16 15.94 -3.27
C VAL A 91 0.23 16.91 -4.38
N LEU A 92 1.02 17.92 -4.00
CA LEU A 92 1.73 18.80 -4.92
C LEU A 92 2.79 17.95 -5.65
N ALA A 93 2.40 17.32 -6.75
CA ALA A 93 3.34 16.77 -7.71
C ALA A 93 3.92 17.94 -8.53
N HIS A 94 4.90 18.65 -7.97
CA HIS A 94 5.77 19.48 -8.78
C HIS A 94 6.84 18.62 -9.44
N TYR A 95 6.84 18.73 -10.76
CA TYR A 95 7.77 18.12 -11.69
C TYR A 95 9.22 18.32 -11.25
N ARG A 96 9.92 17.19 -11.20
CA ARG A 96 11.37 17.09 -11.15
C ARG A 96 11.94 17.65 -12.45
N GLY A 97 12.17 18.97 -12.47
CA GLY A 97 12.98 19.63 -13.48
C GLY A 97 14.43 19.15 -13.35
N GLN A 98 14.96 18.63 -14.45
CA GLN A 98 16.37 18.28 -14.62
C GLN A 98 17.24 19.51 -14.33
N SER A 99 18.06 19.48 -13.27
CA SER A 99 19.18 20.40 -13.15
C SER A 99 20.31 19.87 -14.03
N THR A 100 20.47 20.48 -15.20
CA THR A 100 21.69 20.43 -15.99
C THR A 100 22.85 21.04 -15.18
N PRO A 101 24.10 20.57 -15.36
CA PRO A 101 25.26 21.20 -14.74
C PRO A 101 25.48 22.60 -15.30
N ASP A 102 25.90 23.52 -14.42
CA ASP A 102 26.30 24.89 -14.73
C ASP A 102 27.28 24.94 -15.90
N ILE A 103 26.79 25.46 -17.04
CA ILE A 103 27.64 25.97 -18.11
C ILE A 103 27.96 27.40 -17.72
N ILE A 104 29.23 27.63 -17.37
CA ILE A 104 29.81 28.96 -17.18
C ILE A 104 29.60 29.75 -18.48
N HIS A 105 28.65 30.68 -18.47
CA HIS A 105 28.54 31.71 -19.49
C HIS A 105 29.72 32.67 -19.30
N PHE A 106 30.73 32.54 -20.16
CA PHE A 106 31.65 33.65 -20.42
C PHE A 106 30.87 34.76 -21.13
N THR A 107 30.51 35.81 -20.39
CA THR A 107 30.08 37.07 -20.99
C THR A 107 31.31 37.74 -21.59
N HIS A 108 31.44 37.62 -22.91
CA HIS A 108 32.16 38.58 -23.74
C HIS A 108 31.30 39.85 -23.83
N ASP A 109 31.75 40.92 -23.19
CA ASP A 109 31.41 42.35 -23.37
C ASP A 109 32.17 43.04 -22.21
N GLU A 110 33.14 43.93 -22.37
CA GLU A 110 33.26 45.06 -23.28
C GLU A 110 34.71 45.23 -23.75
N ALA A 111 34.88 45.53 -25.03
CA ALA A 111 36.13 46.02 -25.59
C ALA A 111 36.25 47.52 -25.31
N ASP A 112 37.00 47.89 -24.27
CA ASP A 112 37.38 49.29 -24.06
C ASP A 112 38.59 49.62 -24.97
N LEU A 113 38.25 50.16 -26.14
CA LEU A 113 39.14 50.78 -27.12
C LEU A 113 39.79 52.02 -26.51
N VAL A 114 40.97 51.88 -25.89
CA VAL A 114 41.84 53.03 -25.64
C VAL A 114 42.67 53.32 -26.90
N VAL A 115 42.27 54.42 -27.53
CA VAL A 115 42.86 55.10 -28.69
C VAL A 115 44.38 55.24 -28.55
N ILE A 116 45.13 54.60 -29.46
CA ILE A 116 46.55 54.89 -29.73
C ILE A 116 46.59 56.24 -30.44
N GLU A 117 47.04 57.28 -29.74
CA GLU A 117 47.31 58.60 -30.30
C GLU A 117 48.68 58.59 -31.01
N PRO A 118 48.77 58.80 -32.35
CA PRO A 118 50.05 58.82 -33.05
C PRO A 118 50.44 60.28 -33.32
N TYR A 119 51.36 60.87 -32.57
CA TYR A 119 51.88 62.18 -32.96
C TYR A 119 53.31 62.51 -32.51
N ARG A 120 54.10 62.83 -33.55
CA ARG A 120 55.17 63.84 -33.65
C ARG A 120 56.58 63.43 -33.28
N SER A 121 57.24 62.88 -34.28
CA SER A 121 58.65 63.15 -34.60
C SER A 121 58.93 64.67 -34.57
N PRO A 122 59.86 65.18 -33.75
CA PRO A 122 60.36 66.54 -33.91
C PRO A 122 61.27 66.63 -35.13
N ALA A 123 61.05 67.71 -35.87
CA ALA A 123 61.62 68.02 -37.18
C ALA A 123 63.15 68.14 -37.15
N LEU A 124 63.76 67.59 -38.19
CA LEU A 124 65.11 67.90 -38.65
C LEU A 124 65.13 69.34 -39.15
N GLU A 125 65.46 70.31 -38.29
CA GLU A 125 65.88 71.63 -38.75
C GLU A 125 67.32 71.56 -39.27
N ALA A 126 67.41 71.31 -40.57
CA ALA A 126 68.55 71.68 -41.40
C ALA A 126 68.73 73.21 -41.36
N LYS A 127 69.72 73.69 -40.62
CA LYS A 127 70.30 75.03 -40.81
C LYS A 127 71.81 74.89 -41.03
N TRP A 128 72.12 74.52 -42.27
CA TRP A 128 73.29 75.01 -42.98
C TRP A 128 73.30 76.54 -42.88
N ALA A 129 74.29 77.13 -42.19
CA ALA A 129 74.61 78.54 -42.38
C ALA A 129 76.05 78.82 -41.92
N ALA A 130 76.91 78.95 -42.94
CA ALA A 130 78.02 79.88 -43.00
C ALA A 130 79.20 79.71 -42.03
N GLU A 131 80.23 79.02 -42.53
CA GLU A 131 81.58 79.57 -42.47
C GLU A 131 81.61 81.03 -42.98
N PRO A 132 82.43 81.90 -42.38
CA PRO A 132 83.20 82.84 -43.17
C PRO A 132 84.68 82.46 -43.14
N PHE A 133 85.17 82.18 -44.34
CA PHE A 133 86.56 82.22 -44.75
C PHE A 133 87.34 83.33 -44.04
N ALA A 134 88.39 82.95 -43.31
CA ALA A 134 89.55 83.80 -43.08
C ALA A 134 90.78 83.00 -43.54
N ILE A 135 91.38 83.49 -44.62
CA ILE A 135 92.67 83.07 -45.16
C ILE A 135 93.70 83.23 -44.04
N ALA A 136 94.18 82.12 -43.49
CA ALA A 136 95.25 82.07 -42.51
C ALA A 136 96.20 80.91 -42.83
N ASP A 137 97.48 81.27 -42.86
CA ASP A 137 98.70 80.52 -43.08
C ASP A 137 98.67 79.01 -42.67
N PRO A 138 99.08 78.05 -43.53
CA PRO A 138 99.11 76.61 -43.24
C PRO A 138 99.78 76.19 -41.91
N ALA A 139 100.73 76.98 -41.40
CA ALA A 139 101.42 76.70 -40.14
C ALA A 139 100.53 76.90 -38.89
N GLU A 140 99.55 77.81 -38.95
CA GLU A 140 98.69 78.15 -37.80
C GLU A 140 97.55 77.12 -37.62
N ARG A 141 97.05 76.56 -38.73
CA ARG A 141 96.03 75.49 -38.72
C ARG A 141 96.54 74.20 -38.08
N ALA A 142 97.84 73.90 -38.22
CA ALA A 142 98.46 72.74 -37.60
C ALA A 142 98.58 72.89 -36.06
N ARG A 143 98.89 74.10 -35.57
CA ARG A 143 98.91 74.40 -34.13
C ARG A 143 97.53 74.32 -33.50
N ARG A 144 96.49 74.88 -34.14
CA ARG A 144 95.09 74.75 -33.65
C ARG A 144 94.60 73.31 -33.60
N ARG A 145 94.99 72.44 -34.54
CA ARG A 145 94.61 71.02 -34.52
C ARG A 145 95.25 70.25 -33.36
N MET A 146 96.52 70.53 -33.05
CA MET A 146 97.20 69.89 -31.92
C MET A 146 96.63 70.34 -30.58
N GLU A 147 96.33 71.63 -30.43
CA GLU A 147 95.74 72.18 -29.21
C GLU A 147 94.28 71.72 -29.01
N ALA A 148 93.48 71.67 -30.09
CA ALA A 148 92.14 71.11 -30.04
C ALA A 148 92.14 69.61 -29.72
N ARG A 149 93.12 68.83 -30.23
CA ARG A 149 93.24 67.40 -29.92
C ARG A 149 93.63 67.17 -28.46
N ARG A 150 94.54 67.98 -27.92
CA ARG A 150 94.92 67.93 -26.50
C ARG A 150 93.76 68.31 -25.58
N ARG A 151 93.01 69.36 -25.93
CA ARG A 151 91.83 69.79 -25.18
C ARG A 151 90.74 68.73 -25.19
N LYS A 152 90.49 68.11 -26.35
CA LYS A 152 89.54 66.99 -26.48
C LYS A 152 89.98 65.77 -25.67
N GLU A 153 91.27 65.44 -25.64
CA GLU A 153 91.79 64.30 -24.89
C GLU A 153 91.68 64.51 -23.36
N ASP A 154 91.92 65.73 -22.87
CA ASP A 154 91.71 66.06 -21.46
C ASP A 154 90.21 66.13 -21.08
N GLU A 155 89.33 66.59 -21.99
CA GLU A 155 87.88 66.55 -21.83
C GLU A 155 87.34 65.11 -21.85
N ASP A 156 87.81 64.26 -22.78
CA ASP A 156 87.45 62.86 -22.88
C ASP A 156 87.93 62.08 -21.63
N ARG A 157 89.13 62.35 -21.11
CA ARG A 157 89.61 61.71 -19.86
C ARG A 157 88.72 62.07 -18.66
N ARG A 158 88.36 63.35 -18.50
CA ARG A 158 87.43 63.78 -17.43
C ARG A 158 86.04 63.19 -17.60
N ALA A 159 85.54 63.10 -18.84
CA ALA A 159 84.27 62.47 -19.12
C ALA A 159 84.27 60.97 -18.74
N THR A 160 85.36 60.23 -19.02
CA THR A 160 85.47 58.82 -18.61
C THR A 160 85.55 58.63 -17.10
N GLU A 161 86.20 59.53 -16.37
CA GLU A 161 86.28 59.49 -14.90
C GLU A 161 84.92 59.81 -14.27
N GLU A 162 84.24 60.87 -14.72
CA GLU A 162 82.90 61.25 -14.25
C GLU A 162 81.83 60.19 -14.60
N GLU A 163 81.91 59.58 -15.79
CA GLU A 163 81.02 58.48 -16.18
C GLU A 163 81.30 57.22 -15.35
N GLY A 164 82.57 56.94 -15.03
CA GLY A 164 82.97 55.86 -14.13
C GLY A 164 82.42 56.03 -12.70
N GLU A 165 82.48 57.24 -12.15
CA GLU A 165 81.90 57.55 -10.84
C GLU A 165 80.38 57.48 -10.85
N ARG A 166 79.72 57.99 -11.90
CA ARG A 166 78.27 57.85 -12.10
C ARG A 166 77.86 56.38 -12.14
N GLN A 167 78.59 55.54 -12.89
CA GLN A 167 78.30 54.11 -12.97
C GLN A 167 78.49 53.40 -11.62
N ARG A 168 79.47 53.80 -10.80
CA ARG A 168 79.65 53.23 -9.44
C ARG A 168 78.49 53.60 -8.52
N LEU A 169 78.06 54.86 -8.51
CA LEU A 169 76.90 55.30 -7.74
C LEU A 169 75.60 54.63 -8.20
N LEU A 170 75.43 54.47 -9.51
CA LEU A 170 74.31 53.72 -10.10
C LEU A 170 74.32 52.24 -9.69
N LYS A 171 75.48 51.59 -9.68
CA LYS A 171 75.62 50.19 -9.21
C LYS A 171 75.27 50.05 -7.72
N LEU A 172 75.78 50.95 -6.87
CA LEU A 172 75.46 50.94 -5.44
C LEU A 172 73.97 51.19 -5.18
N ARG A 173 73.36 52.15 -5.89
CA ARG A 173 71.92 52.41 -5.78
C ARG A 173 71.10 51.21 -6.26
N LYS A 174 71.51 50.56 -7.35
CA LYS A 174 70.85 49.34 -7.85
C LYS A 174 70.95 48.20 -6.84
N GLN A 175 72.11 48.01 -6.22
CA GLN A 175 72.29 46.97 -5.21
C GLN A 175 71.43 47.23 -3.96
N ALA A 176 71.40 48.47 -3.47
CA ALA A 176 70.54 48.83 -2.33
C ALA A 176 69.04 48.60 -2.63
N ILE A 177 68.59 48.84 -3.87
CA ILE A 177 67.21 48.53 -4.29
C ILE A 177 66.97 47.02 -4.30
N LEU A 178 67.91 46.23 -4.81
CA LEU A 178 67.78 44.76 -4.83
C LEU A 178 67.73 44.17 -3.43
N ASP A 179 68.60 44.64 -2.52
CA ASP A 179 68.62 44.18 -1.13
C ASP A 179 67.30 44.53 -0.42
N GLN A 180 66.75 45.73 -0.67
CA GLN A 180 65.44 46.13 -0.14
C GLN A 180 64.29 45.27 -0.72
N GLU A 181 64.32 44.97 -2.02
CA GLU A 181 63.33 44.09 -2.65
C GLU A 181 63.36 42.67 -2.09
N GLU A 182 64.56 42.14 -1.77
CA GLU A 182 64.72 40.82 -1.16
C GLU A 182 64.15 40.80 0.27
N GLU A 183 64.44 41.80 1.09
CA GLU A 183 63.87 41.95 2.43
C GLU A 183 62.34 42.06 2.38
N GLU A 184 61.79 42.85 1.46
CA GLU A 184 60.34 42.96 1.26
C GLU A 184 59.72 41.64 0.81
N GLN A 185 60.40 40.86 -0.04
CA GLN A 185 59.92 39.54 -0.46
C GLN A 185 59.92 38.53 0.69
N LEU A 186 60.95 38.53 1.54
CA LEU A 186 61.01 37.65 2.71
C LEU A 186 59.91 37.98 3.71
N LEU A 187 59.64 39.27 3.95
CA LEU A 187 58.53 39.69 4.82
C LEU A 187 57.17 39.28 4.25
N ARG A 188 56.93 39.49 2.95
CA ARG A 188 55.69 39.06 2.30
C ARG A 188 55.54 37.54 2.34
N HIS A 189 56.60 36.79 2.10
CA HIS A 189 56.58 35.33 2.17
C HIS A 189 56.27 34.85 3.60
N ALA A 190 56.89 35.43 4.62
CA ALA A 190 56.62 35.09 6.01
C ALA A 190 55.18 35.41 6.44
N GLN A 191 54.62 36.53 5.96
CA GLN A 191 53.21 36.88 6.19
C GLN A 191 52.27 35.87 5.54
N LEU A 192 52.50 35.53 4.26
CA LEU A 192 51.70 34.53 3.55
C LEU A 192 51.79 33.14 4.20
N GLU A 193 52.98 32.73 4.65
CA GLU A 193 53.15 31.46 5.35
C GLU A 193 52.41 31.46 6.70
N HIS A 194 52.44 32.57 7.44
CA HIS A 194 51.70 32.71 8.68
C HIS A 194 50.18 32.64 8.44
N GLU A 195 49.67 33.35 7.44
CA GLU A 195 48.26 33.30 7.03
C GLU A 195 47.83 31.90 6.60
N MET A 196 48.66 31.20 5.83
CA MET A 196 48.42 29.81 5.42
C MET A 196 48.37 28.86 6.62
N ARG A 197 49.24 29.04 7.61
CA ARG A 197 49.23 28.26 8.86
C ARG A 197 47.98 28.56 9.70
N GLN A 198 47.56 29.81 9.79
CA GLN A 198 46.33 30.17 10.50
C GLN A 198 45.09 29.60 9.78
N ALA A 199 45.01 29.73 8.46
CA ALA A 199 43.89 29.23 7.67
C ALA A 199 43.77 27.69 7.74
N THR A 200 44.90 26.97 7.74
CA THR A 200 44.88 25.51 7.90
C THR A 200 44.46 25.09 9.31
N ALA A 201 44.94 25.76 10.35
CA ALA A 201 44.52 25.51 11.72
C ALA A 201 43.02 25.81 11.93
N GLU A 202 42.50 26.89 11.34
CA GLU A 202 41.07 27.23 11.41
C GLU A 202 40.20 26.22 10.66
N ARG A 203 40.61 25.77 9.47
CA ARG A 203 39.92 24.71 8.73
C ARG A 203 39.85 23.42 9.52
N LEU A 204 40.95 23.01 10.16
CA LEU A 204 40.96 21.80 10.99
C LEU A 204 40.00 21.91 12.19
N ARG A 205 39.93 23.08 12.83
CA ARG A 205 38.97 23.32 13.93
C ARG A 205 37.52 23.26 13.46
N ARG A 206 37.20 23.87 12.30
CA ARG A 206 35.85 23.81 11.73
C ARG A 206 35.45 22.38 11.38
N VAL A 207 36.33 21.64 10.70
CA VAL A 207 36.07 20.24 10.34
C VAL A 207 35.85 19.37 11.58
N HIS A 208 36.62 19.57 12.66
CA HIS A 208 36.42 18.81 13.89
C HIS A 208 35.07 19.12 14.55
N ALA A 209 34.69 20.41 14.63
CA ALA A 209 33.39 20.80 15.17
C ALA A 209 32.22 20.26 14.32
N GLU A 210 32.34 20.31 12.99
CA GLU A 210 31.35 19.75 12.06
C GLU A 210 31.23 18.22 12.23
N GLN A 211 32.34 17.51 12.43
CA GLN A 211 32.33 16.06 12.68
C GLN A 211 31.64 15.69 14.00
N GLU A 212 31.84 16.48 15.07
CA GLU A 212 31.17 16.26 16.35
C GLU A 212 29.66 16.52 16.24
N GLU A 213 29.24 17.58 15.55
CA GLU A 213 27.83 17.85 15.29
C GLU A 213 27.17 16.77 14.42
N GLU A 214 27.87 16.29 13.38
CA GLU A 214 27.38 15.21 12.54
C GLU A 214 27.26 13.90 13.32
N ALA A 215 28.20 13.60 14.22
CA ALA A 215 28.12 12.44 15.10
C ALA A 215 26.92 12.52 16.07
N LEU A 216 26.64 13.69 16.65
CA LEU A 216 25.47 13.88 17.52
C LEU A 216 24.17 13.73 16.74
N LYS A 217 24.07 14.33 15.55
CA LYS A 217 22.89 14.20 14.68
C LYS A 217 22.69 12.74 14.24
N ALA A 218 23.77 12.02 13.93
CA ALA A 218 23.70 10.62 13.56
C ALA A 218 23.14 9.76 14.72
N LEU A 219 23.54 10.03 15.96
CA LEU A 219 23.00 9.36 17.14
C LEU A 219 21.51 9.67 17.33
N GLU A 220 21.11 10.93 17.26
CA GLU A 220 19.70 11.35 17.37
C GLU A 220 18.83 10.69 16.30
N ASP A 221 19.31 10.64 15.05
CA ASP A 221 18.61 9.98 13.95
C ASP A 221 18.47 8.47 14.17
N THR A 222 19.48 7.82 14.76
CA THR A 222 19.39 6.39 15.06
C THR A 222 18.37 6.11 16.17
N GLU A 223 18.31 6.96 17.19
CA GLU A 223 17.33 6.86 18.27
C GLU A 223 15.92 7.13 17.76
N ARG A 224 15.73 8.18 16.97
CA ARG A 224 14.46 8.49 16.32
C ARG A 224 13.97 7.35 15.43
N LYS A 225 14.87 6.73 14.66
CA LYS A 225 14.56 5.53 13.85
C LYS A 225 14.18 4.34 14.72
N ARG A 226 14.83 4.13 15.86
CA ARG A 226 14.52 3.06 16.81
C ARG A 226 13.12 3.23 17.39
N VAL A 227 12.79 4.42 17.88
CA VAL A 227 11.46 4.74 18.45
C VAL A 227 10.37 4.62 17.37
N ALA A 228 10.62 5.10 16.15
CA ALA A 228 9.65 4.97 15.06
C ALA A 228 9.41 3.49 14.68
N LYS A 229 10.45 2.65 14.70
CA LYS A 229 10.34 1.21 14.44
C LYS A 229 9.54 0.51 15.55
N GLU A 230 9.76 0.86 16.80
CA GLU A 230 9.03 0.36 17.96
C GLU A 230 7.54 0.71 17.89
N ARG A 231 7.21 1.99 17.64
CA ARG A 231 5.82 2.43 17.47
C ARG A 231 5.08 1.68 16.34
N ARG A 232 5.77 1.43 15.22
CA ARG A 232 5.19 0.64 14.11
C ARG A 232 4.99 -0.82 14.52
N ALA A 233 5.93 -1.40 15.26
CA ALA A 233 5.81 -2.77 15.75
C ALA A 233 4.65 -2.91 16.74
N ASP A 234 4.47 -1.95 17.64
CA ASP A 234 3.35 -1.95 18.61
C ASP A 234 2.00 -1.77 17.92
N HIS A 235 1.91 -0.86 16.95
CA HIS A 235 0.68 -0.71 16.16
C HIS A 235 0.37 -1.98 15.35
N ALA A 236 1.39 -2.66 14.82
CA ALA A 236 1.21 -3.93 14.14
C ALA A 236 0.74 -5.04 15.10
N ARG A 237 1.26 -5.08 16.32
CA ARG A 237 0.80 -6.00 17.38
C ARG A 237 -0.65 -5.76 17.75
N GLN A 238 -1.04 -4.51 17.97
CA GLN A 238 -2.43 -4.15 18.30
C GLN A 238 -3.40 -4.54 17.19
N LEU A 239 -3.05 -4.29 15.92
CA LEU A 239 -3.88 -4.73 14.79
C LEU A 239 -4.00 -6.25 14.70
N GLU A 240 -2.93 -6.98 15.00
CA GLU A 240 -2.97 -8.43 14.99
C GLU A 240 -3.79 -9.00 16.16
N GLU A 241 -3.62 -8.45 17.36
CA GLU A 241 -4.45 -8.77 18.53
C GLU A 241 -5.92 -8.52 18.24
N TRP A 242 -6.25 -7.41 17.58
CA TRP A 242 -7.62 -7.09 17.16
C TRP A 242 -8.19 -8.13 16.18
N ARG A 243 -7.42 -8.55 15.17
CA ARG A 243 -7.84 -9.59 14.23
C ARG A 243 -8.06 -10.93 14.91
N VAL A 244 -7.15 -11.31 15.81
CA VAL A 244 -7.27 -12.55 16.60
C VAL A 244 -8.50 -12.50 17.50
N GLU A 245 -8.78 -11.36 18.14
CA GLU A 245 -9.96 -11.18 18.98
C GLU A 245 -11.26 -11.23 18.17
N GLU A 246 -11.31 -10.58 17.01
CA GLU A 246 -12.47 -10.62 16.12
C GLU A 246 -12.74 -12.04 15.61
N GLN A 247 -11.69 -12.76 15.20
CA GLN A 247 -11.80 -14.15 14.79
C GLN A 247 -12.30 -15.04 15.94
N LYS A 248 -11.72 -14.88 17.14
CA LYS A 248 -12.14 -15.60 18.34
C LYS A 248 -13.60 -15.27 18.73
N ARG A 249 -14.06 -14.04 18.47
CA ARG A 249 -15.45 -13.64 18.71
C ARG A 249 -16.40 -14.31 17.71
N LYS A 250 -16.05 -14.35 16.42
CA LYS A 250 -16.82 -15.05 15.39
C LYS A 250 -16.91 -16.55 15.67
N GLU A 251 -15.78 -17.19 15.97
CA GLU A 251 -15.73 -18.62 16.32
C GLU A 251 -16.57 -18.93 17.57
N ASN A 252 -16.49 -18.09 18.62
CA ASN A 252 -17.33 -18.28 19.81
C ASN A 252 -18.83 -18.13 19.51
N MET A 253 -19.22 -17.20 18.62
CA MET A 253 -20.61 -17.04 18.21
C MET A 253 -21.09 -18.24 17.40
N GLU A 254 -20.29 -18.75 16.47
CA GLU A 254 -20.59 -19.96 15.70
C GLU A 254 -20.70 -21.19 16.60
N ARG A 255 -19.76 -21.35 17.54
CA ARG A 255 -19.79 -22.45 18.52
C ARG A 255 -21.05 -22.40 19.39
N ARG A 256 -21.47 -21.21 19.84
CA ARG A 256 -22.72 -21.05 20.59
C ARG A 256 -23.94 -21.41 19.75
N LYS A 257 -24.00 -20.93 18.49
CA LYS A 257 -25.07 -21.30 17.57
C LYS A 257 -25.13 -22.82 17.35
N GLN A 258 -24.00 -23.47 17.15
CA GLN A 258 -23.95 -24.93 17.00
C GLN A 258 -24.41 -25.66 18.26
N GLN A 259 -23.99 -25.21 19.45
CA GLN A 259 -24.45 -25.78 20.72
C GLN A 259 -25.95 -25.60 20.92
N ASP A 260 -26.50 -24.42 20.57
CA ASP A 260 -27.93 -24.14 20.66
C ASP A 260 -28.72 -25.04 19.70
N ILE A 261 -28.24 -25.23 18.47
CA ILE A 261 -28.84 -26.16 17.49
C ILE A 261 -28.84 -27.59 18.05
N LEU A 262 -27.68 -28.08 18.51
CA LEU A 262 -27.57 -29.43 19.06
C LEU A 262 -28.45 -29.64 20.30
N SER A 263 -28.56 -28.64 21.17
CA SER A 263 -29.43 -28.71 22.35
C SER A 263 -30.91 -28.76 21.95
N ARG A 264 -31.33 -27.93 20.99
CA ARG A 264 -32.69 -27.94 20.45
C ARG A 264 -33.01 -29.25 19.75
N ASP A 265 -32.06 -29.80 18.99
CA ASP A 265 -32.20 -31.12 18.35
C ASP A 265 -32.41 -32.22 19.35
N HIS A 266 -31.62 -32.23 20.43
CA HIS A 266 -31.71 -33.23 21.48
C HIS A 266 -33.06 -33.13 22.21
N GLU A 267 -33.48 -31.91 22.59
CA GLU A 267 -34.78 -31.68 23.24
C GLU A 267 -35.94 -32.11 22.32
N ARG A 268 -35.88 -31.74 21.04
CA ARG A 268 -36.87 -32.13 20.03
C ARG A 268 -36.96 -33.65 19.89
N LYS A 269 -35.82 -34.33 19.69
CA LYS A 269 -35.78 -35.80 19.58
C LYS A 269 -36.36 -36.46 20.82
N ALA A 270 -36.09 -35.92 22.01
CA ALA A 270 -36.70 -36.39 23.24
C ALA A 270 -38.23 -36.19 23.25
N ARG A 271 -38.74 -35.04 22.80
CA ARG A 271 -40.19 -34.78 22.66
C ARG A 271 -40.85 -35.71 21.65
N ILE A 272 -40.25 -35.91 20.48
CA ILE A 272 -40.74 -36.82 19.44
C ILE A 272 -40.81 -38.25 19.98
N ARG A 273 -39.72 -38.75 20.59
CA ARG A 273 -39.69 -40.08 21.23
C ARG A 273 -40.74 -40.21 22.33
N ALA A 274 -40.97 -39.16 23.12
CA ALA A 274 -42.01 -39.17 24.15
C ALA A 274 -43.42 -39.28 23.55
N VAL A 275 -43.70 -38.60 22.44
CA VAL A 275 -44.98 -38.69 21.73
C VAL A 275 -45.13 -40.04 21.04
N GLU A 276 -44.09 -40.55 20.39
CA GLU A 276 -44.04 -41.88 19.79
C GLU A 276 -44.35 -42.98 20.83
N MET A 277 -43.72 -42.91 22.01
CA MET A 277 -44.01 -43.85 23.11
C MET A 277 -45.46 -43.77 23.59
N LYS A 278 -46.07 -42.57 23.63
CA LYS A 278 -47.48 -42.41 23.98
C LYS A 278 -48.40 -43.03 22.91
N ILE A 279 -48.10 -42.80 21.63
CA ILE A 279 -48.86 -43.38 20.51
C ILE A 279 -48.74 -44.91 20.53
N ARG A 280 -47.54 -45.45 20.73
CA ARG A 280 -47.31 -46.90 20.81
C ARG A 280 -48.04 -47.56 21.99
N LYS A 281 -48.12 -46.88 23.14
CA LYS A 281 -48.87 -47.37 24.31
C LYS A 281 -50.38 -47.34 24.07
N ASN A 282 -50.88 -46.32 23.38
CA ASN A 282 -52.28 -46.21 22.96
C ASN A 282 -52.53 -47.07 21.71
N SER A 283 -52.23 -48.37 21.78
CA SER A 283 -52.26 -49.32 20.64
C SER A 283 -53.59 -49.45 19.92
N THR A 284 -54.67 -48.89 20.45
CA THR A 284 -55.89 -48.63 19.69
C THR A 284 -55.57 -47.55 18.67
N SER A 285 -55.47 -47.94 17.39
CA SER A 285 -55.26 -47.11 16.19
C SER A 285 -56.10 -45.84 16.18
N GLU A 286 -55.74 -44.88 17.03
CA GLU A 286 -56.40 -43.59 17.16
C GLU A 286 -56.00 -42.81 15.93
N MET A 287 -56.91 -42.75 14.97
CA MET A 287 -56.71 -42.08 13.70
C MET A 287 -56.37 -40.62 13.99
N VAL A 288 -55.11 -40.24 13.79
CA VAL A 288 -54.69 -38.84 13.96
C VAL A 288 -55.03 -38.10 12.69
N THR A 289 -55.82 -37.04 12.87
CA THR A 289 -56.30 -36.18 11.80
C THR A 289 -56.06 -34.72 12.16
N GLY A 290 -55.96 -33.86 11.16
CA GLY A 290 -55.74 -32.43 11.37
C GLY A 290 -55.61 -31.66 10.08
N TRP A 291 -55.40 -30.35 10.20
CA TRP A 291 -55.06 -29.49 9.07
C TRP A 291 -53.55 -29.43 8.90
N LEU A 292 -53.10 -29.55 7.65
CA LEU A 292 -51.70 -29.46 7.27
C LEU A 292 -51.58 -28.68 5.97
N SER A 293 -50.60 -27.80 5.90
CA SER A 293 -50.24 -27.15 4.64
C SER A 293 -49.07 -27.91 4.03
N VAL A 294 -49.25 -28.38 2.79
CA VAL A 294 -48.26 -29.18 2.06
C VAL A 294 -47.84 -28.47 0.77
N GLN A 295 -46.56 -28.53 0.48
CA GLN A 295 -45.96 -28.14 -0.79
C GLN A 295 -45.29 -29.38 -1.39
N VAL A 296 -45.85 -29.85 -2.50
CA VAL A 296 -45.35 -31.01 -3.25
C VAL A 296 -44.39 -30.51 -4.33
N SER A 297 -43.18 -31.05 -4.35
CA SER A 297 -42.11 -30.65 -5.29
C SER A 297 -42.40 -31.01 -6.75
N ASP A 298 -43.27 -31.99 -7.00
CA ASP A 298 -43.66 -32.43 -8.35
C ASP A 298 -44.59 -31.42 -9.07
N ALA A 299 -45.14 -30.44 -8.35
CA ALA A 299 -46.01 -29.45 -8.98
C ALA A 299 -45.16 -28.46 -9.80
N PRO A 300 -45.53 -28.16 -11.06
CA PRO A 300 -44.80 -27.18 -11.89
C PRO A 300 -44.82 -25.77 -11.31
N VAL A 301 -45.71 -25.52 -10.34
CA VAL A 301 -45.77 -24.29 -9.55
C VAL A 301 -45.68 -24.68 -8.07
N LEU A 302 -44.63 -24.18 -7.41
CA LEU A 302 -44.38 -24.31 -5.98
C LEU A 302 -45.45 -23.56 -5.17
N GLN A 303 -46.61 -24.18 -4.99
CA GLN A 303 -47.75 -23.62 -4.25
C GLN A 303 -48.02 -24.42 -2.97
N TRP A 304 -48.22 -23.70 -1.86
CA TRP A 304 -48.69 -24.28 -0.61
C TRP A 304 -50.19 -24.58 -0.69
N LYS A 305 -50.57 -25.84 -0.41
CA LYS A 305 -51.98 -26.27 -0.40
C LYS A 305 -52.35 -26.70 1.01
N ARG A 306 -53.39 -26.09 1.56
CA ARG A 306 -53.99 -26.53 2.82
C ARG A 306 -54.86 -27.77 2.59
N ARG A 307 -54.60 -28.83 3.34
CA ARG A 307 -55.25 -30.13 3.22
C ARG A 307 -55.59 -30.68 4.60
N PHE A 308 -56.70 -31.40 4.68
CA PHE A 308 -57.02 -32.16 5.88
C PHE A 308 -56.34 -33.52 5.75
N PHE A 309 -55.52 -33.92 6.72
CA PHE A 309 -54.77 -35.18 6.63
C PHE A 309 -55.35 -36.23 7.58
N LYS A 310 -55.11 -37.50 7.25
CA LYS A 310 -55.34 -38.66 8.11
C LYS A 310 -54.14 -39.60 8.00
N VAL A 311 -53.60 -40.02 9.14
CA VAL A 311 -52.61 -41.10 9.20
C VAL A 311 -53.31 -42.38 9.64
N SER A 312 -53.25 -43.43 8.80
CA SER A 312 -53.81 -44.76 9.10
C SER A 312 -52.92 -45.84 8.50
N ASP A 313 -52.59 -46.86 9.29
CA ASP A 313 -51.94 -48.09 8.83
C ASP A 313 -50.66 -47.88 7.99
N GLY A 314 -49.86 -46.87 8.35
CA GLY A 314 -48.62 -46.54 7.62
C GLY A 314 -48.84 -45.66 6.38
N ASN A 315 -50.07 -45.24 6.10
CA ASN A 315 -50.40 -44.35 4.99
C ASN A 315 -50.75 -42.94 5.50
N LEU A 316 -50.32 -41.92 4.75
CA LEU A 316 -50.73 -40.52 4.92
C LEU A 316 -51.68 -40.16 3.78
N ALA A 317 -52.96 -39.97 4.11
CA ALA A 317 -53.99 -39.59 3.15
C ALA A 317 -54.38 -38.12 3.32
N PHE A 318 -54.57 -37.41 2.21
CA PHE A 318 -54.99 -36.01 2.16
C PHE A 318 -56.40 -35.87 1.60
N PHE A 319 -57.17 -34.99 2.22
CA PHE A 319 -58.57 -34.72 1.90
C PHE A 319 -58.79 -33.22 1.72
N ARG A 320 -59.92 -32.86 1.11
CA ARG A 320 -60.32 -31.46 0.94
C ARG A 320 -60.70 -30.81 2.27
N GLY A 321 -61.28 -31.57 3.20
CA GLY A 321 -61.70 -31.11 4.51
C GLY A 321 -62.16 -32.25 5.42
N PRO A 322 -62.49 -31.97 6.69
CA PRO A 322 -62.88 -32.99 7.67
C PRO A 322 -64.23 -33.66 7.37
N GLN A 323 -65.11 -33.00 6.63
CA GLN A 323 -66.43 -33.55 6.27
C GLN A 323 -66.37 -34.43 5.00
N ASP A 324 -65.33 -34.26 4.19
CA ASP A 324 -65.17 -34.93 2.90
C ASP A 324 -64.00 -35.91 2.94
N MET A 325 -64.15 -36.95 3.77
CA MET A 325 -63.17 -38.03 3.90
C MET A 325 -63.47 -39.23 3.00
N SER A 326 -64.45 -39.09 2.11
CA SER A 326 -64.91 -40.16 1.21
C SER A 326 -63.92 -40.39 0.06
N GLN A 327 -63.31 -39.32 -0.44
CA GLN A 327 -62.36 -39.34 -1.55
C GLN A 327 -61.04 -38.70 -1.10
N ALA A 328 -60.00 -39.52 -0.94
CA ALA A 328 -58.67 -39.01 -0.74
C ALA A 328 -58.18 -38.34 -2.04
N LEU A 329 -57.67 -37.12 -1.92
CA LEU A 329 -57.03 -36.40 -3.01
C LEU A 329 -55.66 -37.00 -3.34
N ASP A 330 -54.96 -37.45 -2.31
CA ASP A 330 -53.65 -38.08 -2.43
C ASP A 330 -53.46 -39.06 -1.28
N ILE A 331 -52.79 -40.18 -1.55
CA ILE A 331 -52.48 -41.23 -0.56
C ILE A 331 -51.02 -41.61 -0.74
N VAL A 332 -50.25 -41.42 0.31
CA VAL A 332 -48.83 -41.72 0.34
C VAL A 332 -48.57 -42.87 1.29
N ASP A 333 -48.06 -43.98 0.76
CA ASP A 333 -47.49 -45.05 1.59
C ASP A 333 -46.16 -44.56 2.19
N LEU A 334 -46.07 -44.58 3.52
CA LEU A 334 -44.87 -44.13 4.23
C LEU A 334 -43.88 -45.28 4.45
N ARG A 335 -44.35 -46.54 4.44
CA ARG A 335 -43.54 -47.67 4.88
C ARG A 335 -42.46 -48.00 3.84
N GLY A 336 -41.20 -47.78 4.20
CA GLY A 336 -40.05 -48.04 3.32
C GLY A 336 -39.86 -47.02 2.19
N ARG A 337 -40.78 -46.05 2.02
CA ARG A 337 -40.64 -44.98 1.03
C ARG A 337 -39.99 -43.72 1.59
N VAL A 338 -40.16 -43.44 2.88
CA VAL A 338 -39.57 -42.25 3.51
C VAL A 338 -38.08 -42.47 3.75
N ARG A 339 -37.24 -41.59 3.19
CA ARG A 339 -35.78 -41.57 3.36
C ARG A 339 -35.37 -40.87 4.65
N ALA A 340 -35.91 -39.68 4.89
CA ALA A 340 -35.55 -38.86 6.03
C ALA A 340 -36.68 -37.88 6.38
N LEU A 341 -36.77 -37.54 7.66
CA LEU A 341 -37.60 -36.46 8.18
C LEU A 341 -36.68 -35.35 8.66
N LYS A 342 -36.68 -34.21 7.97
CA LYS A 342 -35.74 -33.11 8.18
C LYS A 342 -36.43 -31.84 8.64
N GLU A 343 -35.65 -30.97 9.27
CA GLU A 343 -36.08 -29.64 9.71
C GLU A 343 -35.62 -28.55 8.73
N SER A 344 -36.11 -27.33 8.91
CA SER A 344 -35.71 -26.18 8.11
C SER A 344 -34.19 -25.93 8.12
N TYR A 345 -33.53 -26.06 9.27
CA TYR A 345 -32.07 -25.87 9.36
C TYR A 345 -31.24 -27.03 8.78
N GLU A 346 -31.85 -28.14 8.36
CA GLU A 346 -31.15 -29.32 7.82
C GLU A 346 -31.01 -29.26 6.29
N GLY A 347 -30.63 -28.09 5.77
CA GLY A 347 -30.44 -27.83 4.34
C GLY A 347 -31.68 -27.31 3.61
N TYR A 348 -32.69 -26.82 4.34
CA TYR A 348 -33.92 -26.24 3.82
C TYR A 348 -34.15 -24.83 4.39
N GLU A 349 -33.13 -23.98 4.26
CA GLU A 349 -33.08 -22.63 4.86
C GLU A 349 -34.26 -21.75 4.41
N GLU A 350 -34.81 -22.00 3.22
CA GLU A 350 -36.01 -21.33 2.71
C GLU A 350 -37.27 -21.57 3.57
N LEU A 351 -37.29 -22.65 4.35
CA LEU A 351 -38.38 -22.97 5.27
C LEU A 351 -38.17 -22.37 6.67
N GLU A 352 -37.02 -21.76 6.95
CA GLU A 352 -36.77 -21.11 8.26
C GLU A 352 -37.75 -19.97 8.52
N ALA A 353 -38.22 -19.30 7.47
CA ALA A 353 -39.22 -18.23 7.54
C ALA A 353 -40.63 -18.74 7.90
N ILE A 354 -40.90 -20.04 7.78
CA ILE A 354 -42.24 -20.62 7.99
C ILE A 354 -42.26 -21.34 9.35
N PRO A 355 -43.04 -20.84 10.33
CA PRO A 355 -43.14 -21.48 11.64
C PRO A 355 -43.63 -22.93 11.53
N HIS A 356 -43.03 -23.81 12.34
CA HIS A 356 -43.40 -25.21 12.41
C HIS A 356 -43.35 -25.95 11.06
N ALA A 357 -42.52 -25.47 10.13
CA ALA A 357 -42.24 -26.19 8.90
C ALA A 357 -41.31 -27.39 9.15
N PHE A 358 -41.44 -28.41 8.32
CA PHE A 358 -40.54 -29.56 8.26
C PHE A 358 -40.63 -30.24 6.89
N VAL A 359 -39.69 -31.11 6.59
CA VAL A 359 -39.54 -31.76 5.28
C VAL A 359 -39.57 -33.26 5.41
N LEU A 360 -40.24 -33.91 4.46
CA LEU A 360 -40.24 -35.36 4.28
C LEU A 360 -39.54 -35.69 2.96
N GLU A 361 -38.41 -36.37 3.03
CA GLU A 361 -37.69 -36.86 1.87
C GLU A 361 -38.16 -38.28 1.53
N PHE A 362 -38.50 -38.51 0.27
CA PHE A 362 -38.84 -39.84 -0.24
C PHE A 362 -37.65 -40.48 -0.96
N THR A 363 -37.62 -41.80 -1.01
CA THR A 363 -36.60 -42.59 -1.72
C THR A 363 -36.87 -42.68 -3.22
N ASP A 364 -38.14 -42.60 -3.63
CA ASP A 364 -38.62 -42.90 -4.98
C ASP A 364 -39.34 -41.72 -5.65
N GLY A 365 -39.28 -40.52 -5.06
CA GLY A 365 -39.98 -39.33 -5.54
C GLY A 365 -39.09 -38.31 -6.27
N PRO A 366 -39.69 -37.40 -7.06
CA PRO A 366 -38.98 -36.34 -7.78
C PRO A 366 -38.39 -35.26 -6.84
N GLY A 367 -38.78 -35.26 -5.56
CA GLY A 367 -38.21 -34.36 -4.57
C GLY A 367 -38.83 -34.49 -3.18
N PRO A 368 -38.32 -33.69 -2.22
CA PRO A 368 -38.86 -33.60 -0.87
C PRO A 368 -40.27 -32.98 -0.86
N TRP A 369 -41.06 -33.30 0.15
CA TRP A 369 -42.32 -32.61 0.43
C TRP A 369 -42.14 -31.73 1.67
N SER A 370 -42.54 -30.48 1.55
CA SER A 370 -42.48 -29.52 2.64
C SER A 370 -43.85 -29.41 3.28
N PHE A 371 -43.87 -29.39 4.60
CA PHE A 371 -45.07 -29.32 5.42
C PHE A 371 -44.95 -28.19 6.42
N PHE A 372 -46.06 -27.58 6.83
CA PHE A 372 -46.11 -26.79 8.05
C PHE A 372 -47.43 -26.96 8.78
N CYS A 373 -47.37 -26.89 10.11
CA CYS A 373 -48.52 -26.97 11.01
C CYS A 373 -48.81 -25.59 11.62
N ASP A 374 -50.07 -25.32 11.98
CA ASP A 374 -50.42 -24.05 12.65
C ASP A 374 -49.88 -24.00 14.10
N LYS A 375 -49.65 -25.17 14.73
CA LYS A 375 -49.17 -25.31 16.11
C LYS A 375 -47.94 -26.21 16.19
N GLU A 376 -47.05 -25.92 17.14
CA GLU A 376 -45.87 -26.74 17.42
C GLU A 376 -46.24 -28.15 17.88
N GLU A 377 -47.27 -28.28 18.72
CA GLU A 377 -47.75 -29.56 19.24
C GLU A 377 -48.21 -30.49 18.12
N ASP A 378 -48.92 -29.95 17.13
CA ASP A 378 -49.40 -30.69 15.97
C ASP A 378 -48.25 -31.15 15.09
N LYS A 379 -47.22 -30.30 14.91
CA LYS A 379 -45.98 -30.69 14.24
C LYS A 379 -45.31 -31.86 14.95
N VAL A 380 -45.03 -31.73 16.25
CA VAL A 380 -44.31 -32.78 17.00
C VAL A 380 -45.11 -34.08 16.99
N ARG A 381 -46.44 -34.01 17.12
CA ARG A 381 -47.33 -35.18 17.04
C ARG A 381 -47.28 -35.84 15.68
N LEU A 382 -47.39 -35.05 14.61
CA LEU A 382 -47.31 -35.54 13.24
C LEU A 382 -45.93 -36.14 12.94
N GLN A 383 -44.84 -35.49 13.35
CA GLN A 383 -43.47 -36.02 13.18
C GLN A 383 -43.29 -37.36 13.90
N GLY A 384 -43.79 -37.51 15.13
CA GLY A 384 -43.77 -38.80 15.84
C GLY A 384 -44.53 -39.91 15.12
N LEU A 385 -45.69 -39.58 14.54
CA LEU A 385 -46.48 -40.52 13.73
C LEU A 385 -45.77 -40.90 12.43
N LEU A 386 -45.19 -39.93 11.74
CA LEU A 386 -44.44 -40.17 10.51
C LEU A 386 -43.20 -41.02 10.78
N HIS A 387 -42.48 -40.79 11.89
CA HIS A 387 -41.38 -41.64 12.33
C HIS A 387 -41.81 -43.10 12.52
N GLN A 388 -42.89 -43.30 13.27
CA GLN A 388 -43.43 -44.63 13.55
C GLN A 388 -43.93 -45.31 12.26
N ALA A 389 -44.65 -44.58 11.41
CA ALA A 389 -45.23 -45.11 10.17
C ALA A 389 -44.17 -45.45 9.11
N ALA A 390 -43.10 -44.64 9.02
CA ALA A 390 -41.97 -44.89 8.14
C ALA A 390 -41.13 -46.11 8.60
N GLY A 391 -41.25 -46.51 9.88
CA GLY A 391 -40.45 -47.58 10.47
C GLY A 391 -39.02 -47.14 10.79
N PHE A 392 -38.81 -45.85 11.09
CA PHE A 392 -37.51 -45.38 11.55
C PHE A 392 -37.25 -45.87 12.97
N GLU A 393 -36.19 -46.65 13.17
CA GLU A 393 -35.64 -46.88 14.51
C GLU A 393 -34.81 -45.64 14.89
N LEU A 394 -35.31 -44.90 15.91
CA LEU A 394 -34.80 -43.60 16.34
C LEU A 394 -33.61 -43.66 17.31
#